data_AF-A0AA36HK31-F1
#
_entry.id   AF-A0AA36HK31-F1
#
_cell.length_a   1.000
_cell.length_b   1.000
_cell.length_c   1.000
_cell.angle_alpha   90.00
_cell.angle_beta   90.00
_cell.angle_gamma   90.00
#
_symmetry.space_group_name_H-M   'P 1'
#
loop_
_entity.id
_entity.type
_entity.pdbx_description
1 polymer ?
#
loop_
_entity_poly.entity_id
_entity_poly.type
_entity_poly.pdbx_seq_one_letter_code
_entity_poly.pdbx_strand_id
1 'polypeptide(L)'
;MAEEEKQETLQVSKKQAAQLGGAGPARTVEQRTSTQILLAPNAGGAEVTIRGAPAGVAKALTMLKVLVAFKEAASPEERGLCHWFACGFCRDGEDEDGCEAGLHSATLSAETQAAWLGKAPKDAKVKARPLLLAISCGGVGPPLPAPGQLSAPRTGGGIGCPEEDLIELCLVAMDWEDAAEVSRFHRFVRPNAWDQQDAEMRKAHQAECFAEKPPALHFTDVLADLLDWLPRLVGVSLDEMRPEDLLFISPRDWEVQCLLPRRCAASGSVDYELQDFFFNRWCCLKDVFREHFALPNEAAPTGLGAMARYLGLPPGDKIRRTKCLDENALVVRVVMELLKKGWKPKATAWRGNVQGHTTFLLPRRGDLPAAGYDENSRKRGFWEMQGSPPPPPAPEAAPPPILGPIVGATAKVAPKPPWQRPEQPMPPWVLAPTPAPPSAPPPAPAAAAAAAPASTPTARKAAPPKPAPPPEPPETEQPEQPEQPEPAPEVETDD
;
A
#
# COMPACT_ATOMS: atom_id res chain seq x y z
N MET A 1 -44.37 -22.60 32.55
CA MET A 1 -43.13 -22.86 33.33
C MET A 1 -42.13 -21.82 32.88
N ALA A 2 -41.55 -21.06 33.80
CA ALA A 2 -40.48 -20.12 33.44
C ALA A 2 -39.28 -20.95 32.95
N GLU A 3 -38.74 -20.64 31.78
CA GLU A 3 -37.48 -21.23 31.33
C GLU A 3 -36.36 -20.83 32.31
N GLU A 4 -35.53 -21.79 32.69
CA GLU A 4 -34.40 -21.58 33.59
C GLU A 4 -33.37 -20.66 32.90
N GLU A 5 -33.12 -19.49 33.49
CA GLU A 5 -32.14 -18.53 32.99
C GLU A 5 -30.73 -18.91 33.47
N LYS A 6 -29.78 -18.97 32.53
CA LYS A 6 -28.37 -19.25 32.82
C LYS A 6 -27.56 -17.96 32.71
N GLN A 7 -26.57 -17.80 33.59
CA GLN A 7 -25.58 -16.73 33.55
C GLN A 7 -24.17 -17.31 33.56
N GLU A 8 -23.29 -16.82 32.68
CA GLU A 8 -21.86 -17.09 32.70
C GLU A 8 -21.05 -15.80 32.60
N THR A 9 -19.85 -15.83 33.16
CA THR A 9 -18.96 -14.65 33.23
C THR A 9 -17.55 -15.06 32.80
N LEU A 10 -16.92 -14.23 31.96
CA LEU A 10 -15.57 -14.41 31.43
C LEU A 10 -14.76 -13.12 31.66
N GLN A 11 -13.51 -13.24 32.09
CA GLN A 11 -12.57 -12.11 32.09
C GLN A 11 -11.87 -12.01 30.73
N VAL A 12 -11.78 -10.79 30.19
CA VAL A 12 -11.10 -10.48 28.93
C VAL A 12 -10.12 -9.34 29.14
N SER A 13 -9.02 -9.32 28.36
CA SER A 13 -8.01 -8.25 28.44
C SER A 13 -8.56 -6.89 28.02
N LYS A 14 -7.86 -5.78 28.32
CA LYS A 14 -8.23 -4.43 27.88
C LYS A 14 -8.44 -4.34 26.37
N LYS A 15 -7.60 -5.04 25.60
CA LYS A 15 -7.64 -5.05 24.13
C LYS A 15 -8.88 -5.78 23.61
N GLN A 16 -9.19 -6.94 24.21
CA GLN A 16 -10.40 -7.71 23.90
C GLN A 16 -11.67 -6.94 24.29
N ALA A 17 -11.65 -6.28 25.45
CA ALA A 17 -12.74 -5.42 25.91
C ALA A 17 -13.03 -4.29 24.91
N ALA A 18 -11.99 -3.59 24.44
CA ALA A 18 -12.13 -2.53 23.45
C ALA A 18 -12.71 -3.03 22.12
N GLN A 19 -12.37 -4.25 21.71
CA GLN A 19 -12.90 -4.88 20.49
C GLN A 19 -14.38 -5.26 20.64
N LEU A 20 -14.77 -5.78 21.80
CA LEU A 20 -16.14 -6.22 22.08
C LEU A 20 -17.10 -5.05 22.35
N GLY A 21 -16.61 -3.98 22.99
CA GLY A 21 -17.43 -2.85 23.42
C GLY A 21 -17.84 -1.90 22.29
N GLY A 22 -17.03 -1.79 21.22
CA GLY A 22 -17.15 -0.68 20.28
C GLY A 22 -16.96 0.69 20.97
N ALA A 23 -17.01 1.79 20.21
CA ALA A 23 -16.93 3.12 20.81
C ALA A 23 -18.28 3.48 21.48
N GLY A 24 -18.41 3.25 22.79
CA GLY A 24 -19.58 3.65 23.58
C GLY A 24 -19.57 3.08 25.00
N PRO A 25 -20.39 3.64 25.92
CA PRO A 25 -20.58 3.06 27.25
C PRO A 25 -21.16 1.64 27.15
N ALA A 26 -21.08 0.88 28.25
CA ALA A 26 -21.49 -0.53 28.37
C ALA A 26 -22.68 -0.87 27.45
N ARG A 27 -22.42 -1.71 26.44
CA ARG A 27 -23.43 -2.15 25.49
C ARG A 27 -24.04 -3.46 25.97
N THR A 28 -25.35 -3.48 26.12
CA THR A 28 -26.12 -4.72 26.07
C THR A 28 -26.33 -5.07 24.61
N VAL A 29 -25.62 -6.08 24.12
CA VAL A 29 -25.90 -6.63 22.78
C VAL A 29 -26.95 -7.71 22.95
N GLU A 30 -28.21 -7.36 22.71
CA GLU A 30 -29.28 -8.35 22.62
C GLU A 30 -29.24 -8.99 21.23
N GLN A 31 -28.75 -10.22 21.16
CA GLN A 31 -28.80 -10.99 19.92
C GLN A 31 -30.22 -11.55 19.71
N ARG A 32 -30.55 -11.88 18.46
CA ARG A 32 -31.83 -12.52 18.05
C ARG A 32 -32.16 -13.83 18.80
N THR A 33 -31.27 -14.31 19.67
CA THR A 33 -31.38 -15.53 20.47
C THR A 33 -31.83 -15.29 21.91
N SER A 34 -32.35 -14.09 22.25
CA SER A 34 -32.71 -13.72 23.63
C SER A 34 -31.54 -13.88 24.61
N THR A 35 -30.31 -13.76 24.11
CA THR A 35 -29.08 -13.83 24.90
C THR A 35 -28.52 -12.42 25.03
N GLN A 36 -28.32 -11.96 26.26
CA GLN A 36 -27.74 -10.67 26.58
C GLN A 36 -26.25 -10.84 26.87
N ILE A 37 -25.43 -10.03 26.22
CA ILE A 37 -24.00 -9.93 26.50
C ILE A 37 -23.76 -8.54 27.10
N LEU A 38 -23.22 -8.51 28.31
CA LEU A 38 -22.89 -7.33 29.09
C LEU A 38 -21.37 -7.24 29.23
N LEU A 39 -20.80 -6.08 28.92
CA LEU A 39 -19.37 -5.79 29.08
C LEU A 39 -19.18 -4.80 30.23
N ALA A 40 -18.47 -5.19 31.29
CA ALA A 40 -18.15 -4.35 32.43
C ALA A 40 -16.63 -4.10 32.50
N PRO A 41 -16.13 -2.92 32.08
CA PRO A 41 -14.70 -2.60 32.15
C PRO A 41 -14.16 -2.70 33.59
N ASN A 42 -12.94 -3.20 33.75
CA ASN A 42 -12.21 -3.25 35.02
C ASN A 42 -10.74 -2.88 34.83
N ALA A 43 -9.95 -2.83 35.90
CA ALA A 43 -8.54 -2.39 35.85
C ALA A 43 -7.65 -3.26 34.94
N GLY A 44 -8.00 -4.54 34.75
CA GLY A 44 -7.28 -5.51 33.90
C GLY A 44 -7.87 -5.68 32.50
N GLY A 45 -9.05 -5.12 32.23
CA GLY A 45 -9.75 -5.30 30.95
C GLY A 45 -11.25 -5.13 31.06
N ALA A 46 -11.99 -6.21 30.88
CA ALA A 46 -13.42 -6.22 31.17
C ALA A 46 -13.90 -7.60 31.62
N GLU A 47 -15.00 -7.58 32.35
CA GLU A 47 -15.79 -8.75 32.66
C GLU A 47 -16.96 -8.85 31.67
N VAL A 48 -17.02 -9.94 30.92
CA VAL A 48 -18.10 -10.24 29.97
C VAL A 48 -19.09 -11.16 30.63
N THR A 49 -20.30 -10.68 30.88
CA THR A 49 -21.40 -11.47 31.44
C THR A 49 -22.41 -11.81 30.35
N ILE A 50 -22.70 -13.10 30.17
CA ILE A 50 -23.64 -13.63 29.19
C ILE A 50 -24.84 -14.20 29.94
N ARG A 51 -26.06 -13.72 29.63
CA ARG A 51 -27.32 -14.16 30.25
C ARG A 51 -28.34 -14.61 29.21
N GLY A 52 -29.12 -15.64 29.52
CA GLY A 52 -30.23 -16.08 28.69
C GLY A 52 -30.49 -17.59 28.80
N ALA A 53 -31.20 -18.16 27.83
CA ALA A 53 -31.45 -19.60 27.78
C ALA A 53 -30.11 -20.39 27.71
N PRO A 54 -29.97 -21.56 28.36
CA PRO A 54 -28.72 -22.30 28.45
C PRO A 54 -28.03 -22.57 27.10
N ALA A 55 -28.81 -22.89 26.07
CA ALA A 55 -28.31 -23.10 24.71
C ALA A 55 -27.78 -21.81 24.06
N GLY A 56 -28.42 -20.67 24.33
CA GLY A 56 -27.99 -19.35 23.85
C GLY A 56 -26.68 -18.92 24.51
N VAL A 57 -26.57 -19.09 25.84
CA VAL A 57 -25.34 -18.81 26.60
C VAL A 57 -24.18 -19.67 26.11
N ALA A 58 -24.38 -20.98 25.94
CA ALA A 58 -23.32 -21.88 25.44
C ALA A 58 -22.84 -21.51 24.03
N LYS A 59 -23.76 -21.13 23.13
CA LYS A 59 -23.42 -20.68 21.77
C LYS A 59 -22.66 -19.36 21.79
N ALA A 60 -23.12 -18.38 22.56
CA ALA A 60 -22.47 -17.07 22.71
C ALA A 60 -21.07 -17.22 23.32
N LEU A 61 -20.91 -18.07 24.34
CA LEU A 61 -19.60 -18.37 24.94
C LEU A 61 -18.67 -19.02 23.92
N THR A 62 -19.16 -19.99 23.13
CA THR A 62 -18.35 -20.63 22.08
C THR A 62 -17.91 -19.61 21.03
N MET A 63 -18.82 -18.75 20.56
CA MET A 63 -18.48 -17.67 19.63
C MET A 63 -17.47 -16.69 20.23
N LEU A 64 -17.63 -16.31 21.50
CA LEU A 64 -16.72 -15.40 22.19
C LEU A 64 -15.34 -16.02 22.37
N LYS A 65 -15.26 -17.28 22.81
CA LYS A 65 -14.01 -18.04 22.90
C LYS A 65 -13.33 -18.16 21.55
N VAL A 66 -14.07 -18.40 20.49
CA VAL A 66 -13.54 -18.43 19.12
C VAL A 66 -12.99 -17.06 18.73
N LEU A 67 -13.75 -15.97 18.94
CA LEU A 67 -13.31 -14.59 18.65
C LEU A 67 -12.06 -14.18 19.45
N VAL A 68 -11.95 -14.63 20.71
CA VAL A 68 -10.82 -14.37 21.60
C VAL A 68 -9.60 -15.23 21.21
N ALA A 69 -9.79 -16.54 21.04
CA ALA A 69 -8.74 -17.49 20.71
C ALA A 69 -8.12 -17.24 19.33
N PHE A 70 -8.90 -16.79 18.33
CA PHE A 70 -8.36 -16.43 17.01
C PHE A 70 -7.35 -15.27 17.05
N LYS A 71 -7.30 -14.48 18.13
CA LYS A 71 -6.37 -13.35 18.28
C LYS A 71 -5.25 -13.63 19.29
N GLU A 72 -5.53 -14.39 20.36
CA GLU A 72 -4.50 -14.86 21.31
C GLU A 72 -3.57 -15.92 20.69
N ALA A 73 -4.00 -16.63 19.64
CA ALA A 73 -3.20 -17.70 19.02
C ALA A 73 -2.29 -17.24 17.87
N ALA A 74 -2.39 -15.98 17.41
CA ALA A 74 -1.46 -15.51 16.38
C ALA A 74 -0.10 -15.30 17.02
N SER A 75 0.80 -16.25 16.79
CA SER A 75 2.22 -16.16 17.15
C SER A 75 2.80 -14.81 16.66
N PRO A 76 3.82 -14.25 17.33
CA PRO A 76 4.48 -13.03 16.86
C PRO A 76 4.83 -13.07 15.37
N GLU A 77 5.15 -14.26 14.84
CA GLU A 77 5.43 -14.54 13.44
C GLU A 77 4.22 -14.39 12.51
N GLU A 78 3.01 -14.71 12.98
CA GLU A 78 1.76 -14.61 12.23
C GLU A 78 1.19 -13.19 12.19
N ARG A 79 1.61 -12.33 13.12
CA ARG A 79 1.20 -10.92 13.17
C ARG A 79 1.90 -10.05 12.11
N GLY A 80 2.94 -10.58 11.48
CA GLY A 80 3.75 -9.85 10.52
C GLY A 80 4.71 -8.87 11.20
N LEU A 81 5.20 -7.89 10.44
CA LEU A 81 6.19 -6.92 10.92
C LEU A 81 5.57 -5.53 11.08
N CYS A 82 5.91 -4.86 12.19
CA CYS A 82 5.45 -3.50 12.43
C CYS A 82 6.16 -2.52 11.50
N HIS A 83 5.47 -2.16 10.42
CA HIS A 83 5.93 -1.18 9.45
C HIS A 83 6.22 0.21 10.06
N TRP A 84 5.52 0.63 11.12
CA TRP A 84 5.84 1.87 11.85
C TRP A 84 7.21 1.77 12.55
N PHE A 85 7.45 0.67 13.26
CA PHE A 85 8.73 0.43 13.93
C PHE A 85 9.89 0.30 12.92
N ALA A 86 9.65 -0.34 11.78
CA ALA A 86 10.61 -0.38 10.67
C ALA A 86 10.98 1.02 10.15
N CYS A 87 10.13 2.03 10.38
CA CYS A 87 10.38 3.42 10.02
C CYS A 87 11.07 4.24 11.12
N GLY A 88 11.29 3.64 12.29
CA GLY A 88 12.01 4.23 13.41
C GLY A 88 11.18 4.50 14.64
N PHE A 89 9.85 4.45 14.56
CA PHE A 89 8.99 4.75 15.69
C PHE A 89 7.62 4.08 15.60
N CYS A 90 7.19 3.43 16.68
CA CYS A 90 5.83 2.95 16.86
C CYS A 90 5.29 3.37 18.24
N ARG A 91 4.21 4.16 18.23
CA ARG A 91 3.58 4.70 19.45
C ARG A 91 3.05 3.64 20.41
N ASP A 92 2.66 2.48 19.89
CA ASP A 92 2.00 1.43 20.67
C ASP A 92 3.03 0.65 21.52
N GLY A 93 4.32 0.77 21.20
CA GLY A 93 5.37 0.01 21.89
C GLY A 93 5.22 -1.51 21.71
N GLU A 94 6.02 -2.26 22.44
CA GLU A 94 5.81 -3.70 22.62
C GLU A 94 5.20 -3.89 24.01
N ASP A 95 3.87 -3.85 24.11
CA ASP A 95 3.16 -4.20 25.34
C ASP A 95 3.18 -5.73 25.56
N GLU A 96 2.70 -6.19 26.72
CA GLU A 96 2.57 -7.64 27.00
C GLU A 96 1.78 -8.39 25.92
N ASP A 97 0.87 -7.69 25.25
CA ASP A 97 0.01 -8.19 24.18
C ASP A 97 0.65 -8.08 22.79
N GLY A 98 1.84 -7.48 22.66
CA GLY A 98 2.53 -7.11 21.42
C GLY A 98 1.81 -6.06 20.56
N CYS A 99 2.58 -5.39 19.70
CA CYS A 99 2.07 -4.39 18.78
C CYS A 99 1.05 -4.97 17.77
N GLU A 100 -0.09 -4.27 17.57
CA GLU A 100 -1.13 -4.68 16.61
C GLU A 100 -0.66 -4.62 15.16
N ALA A 101 0.35 -3.80 14.88
CA ALA A 101 0.92 -3.67 13.54
C ALA A 101 1.97 -4.76 13.21
N GLY A 102 2.38 -5.58 14.19
CA GLY A 102 3.34 -6.68 14.02
C GLY A 102 4.54 -6.58 14.95
N LEU A 103 5.53 -7.43 14.73
CA LEU A 103 6.74 -7.51 15.55
C LEU A 103 7.63 -6.25 15.43
N HIS A 104 8.20 -5.79 16.55
CA HIS A 104 9.14 -4.69 16.63
C HIS A 104 10.59 -5.15 16.41
N SER A 105 10.94 -5.41 15.14
CA SER A 105 12.31 -5.79 14.79
C SER A 105 12.79 -5.11 13.51
N ALA A 106 13.72 -4.17 13.66
CA ALA A 106 14.35 -3.49 12.54
C ALA A 106 15.19 -4.46 11.70
N THR A 107 15.91 -5.39 12.35
CA THR A 107 16.69 -6.44 11.67
C THR A 107 15.81 -7.35 10.82
N LEU A 108 14.74 -7.92 11.39
CA LEU A 108 13.83 -8.77 10.62
C LEU A 108 13.10 -8.00 9.51
N SER A 109 12.85 -6.70 9.71
CA SER A 109 12.29 -5.83 8.66
C SER A 109 13.26 -5.65 7.49
N ALA A 110 14.54 -5.41 7.78
CA ALA A 110 15.59 -5.32 6.76
C ALA A 110 15.80 -6.66 6.03
N GLU A 111 15.84 -7.77 6.76
CA GLU A 111 15.98 -9.12 6.19
C GLU A 111 14.77 -9.48 5.32
N THR A 112 13.56 -9.14 5.76
CA THR A 112 12.33 -9.39 4.99
C THR A 112 12.29 -8.55 3.72
N GLN A 113 12.70 -7.29 3.79
CA GLN A 113 12.87 -6.43 2.62
C GLN A 113 13.89 -7.03 1.65
N ALA A 114 15.08 -7.42 2.12
CA ALA A 114 16.12 -8.02 1.29
C ALA A 114 15.65 -9.34 0.64
N ALA A 115 14.99 -10.19 1.41
CA ALA A 115 14.43 -11.46 0.93
C ALA A 115 13.30 -11.24 -0.10
N TRP A 116 12.48 -10.20 0.08
CA TRP A 116 11.43 -9.87 -0.88
C TRP A 116 12.00 -9.31 -2.19
N LEU A 117 13.01 -8.45 -2.12
CA LEU A 117 13.72 -7.90 -3.28
C LEU A 117 14.50 -8.99 -4.02
N GLY A 118 15.13 -9.93 -3.30
CA GLY A 118 15.88 -11.05 -3.88
C GLY A 118 15.05 -12.06 -4.66
N LYS A 119 13.70 -11.98 -4.59
CA LYS A 119 12.79 -12.78 -5.40
C LYS A 119 12.54 -12.19 -6.80
N ALA A 120 13.02 -10.98 -7.07
CA ALA A 120 12.95 -10.39 -8.40
C ALA A 120 13.68 -11.28 -9.43
N PRO A 121 13.13 -11.44 -10.65
CA PRO A 121 13.84 -12.10 -11.74
C PRO A 121 15.17 -11.40 -12.06
N LYS A 122 16.25 -12.17 -12.24
CA LYS A 122 17.59 -11.62 -12.50
C LYS A 122 17.82 -11.18 -13.95
N ASP A 123 17.21 -11.88 -14.90
CA ASP A 123 17.46 -11.72 -16.34
C ASP A 123 16.21 -11.31 -17.12
N ALA A 124 15.20 -10.74 -16.45
CA ALA A 124 13.99 -10.28 -17.11
C ALA A 124 14.28 -9.07 -18.01
N LYS A 125 13.65 -9.07 -19.19
CA LYS A 125 13.76 -7.99 -20.17
C LYS A 125 12.40 -7.35 -20.36
N VAL A 126 12.38 -6.02 -20.43
CA VAL A 126 11.19 -5.27 -20.82
C VAL A 126 11.07 -5.36 -22.34
N LYS A 127 9.96 -5.92 -22.84
CA LYS A 127 9.64 -6.02 -24.27
C LYS A 127 8.66 -4.95 -24.70
N ALA A 128 7.70 -4.63 -23.82
CA ALA A 128 6.62 -3.72 -24.13
C ALA A 128 6.66 -2.46 -23.27
N ARG A 129 6.29 -1.33 -23.89
CA ARG A 129 6.04 -0.06 -23.21
C ARG A 129 4.53 0.27 -23.26
N PRO A 130 3.95 0.93 -22.24
CA PRO A 130 4.60 1.36 -20.99
C PRO A 130 4.99 0.18 -20.09
N LEU A 131 6.06 0.35 -19.31
CA LEU A 131 6.37 -0.53 -18.19
C LEU A 131 5.30 -0.34 -17.11
N LEU A 132 4.67 -1.44 -16.67
CA LEU A 132 3.64 -1.37 -15.64
C LEU A 132 4.29 -1.34 -14.26
N LEU A 133 3.87 -0.39 -13.42
CA LEU A 133 4.38 -0.24 -12.05
C LEU A 133 3.24 -0.48 -11.05
N ALA A 134 3.08 -1.73 -10.62
CA ALA A 134 2.09 -2.11 -9.61
C ALA A 134 2.50 -1.57 -8.23
N ILE A 135 1.78 -0.57 -7.73
CA ILE A 135 2.15 0.19 -6.54
C ILE A 135 1.25 -0.14 -5.34
N SER A 136 1.85 -0.17 -4.16
CA SER A 136 1.15 -0.10 -2.88
C SER A 136 1.94 0.75 -1.90
N CYS A 137 1.22 1.47 -1.05
CA CYS A 137 1.81 2.40 -0.09
C CYS A 137 1.29 2.08 1.32
N GLY A 138 2.20 2.03 2.29
CA GLY A 138 1.89 1.98 3.72
C GLY A 138 1.90 3.38 4.33
N GLY A 139 1.25 3.53 5.48
CA GLY A 139 1.27 4.79 6.23
C GLY A 139 -0.02 5.59 6.20
N VAL A 140 -1.12 4.95 6.61
CA VAL A 140 -2.33 5.67 6.94
C VAL A 140 -2.84 5.13 8.27
N GLY A 141 -2.30 5.69 9.35
CA GLY A 141 -2.82 5.45 10.69
C GLY A 141 -4.22 6.04 10.83
N PRO A 142 -5.05 5.53 11.76
CA PRO A 142 -6.26 6.26 12.16
C PRO A 142 -5.86 7.64 12.70
N PRO A 143 -6.68 8.68 12.52
CA PRO A 143 -6.38 10.00 13.07
C PRO A 143 -6.21 9.99 14.58
N LEU A 144 -5.30 10.84 15.06
CA LEU A 144 -5.30 11.28 16.44
C LEU A 144 -6.59 12.05 16.75
N PRO A 145 -7.19 11.86 17.93
CA PRO A 145 -8.23 12.76 18.42
C PRO A 145 -7.64 14.18 18.57
N ALA A 146 -8.46 15.19 18.28
CA ALA A 146 -8.12 16.57 18.62
C ALA A 146 -7.92 16.69 20.14
N PRO A 147 -7.05 17.61 20.61
CA PRO A 147 -6.89 17.87 22.04
C PRO A 147 -8.26 18.16 22.69
N GLY A 148 -8.70 17.31 23.61
CA GLY A 148 -9.99 17.41 24.30
C GLY A 148 -11.06 16.38 23.91
N GLN A 149 -10.83 15.51 22.91
CA GLN A 149 -11.71 14.36 22.65
C GLN A 149 -11.21 13.10 23.38
N LEU A 150 -11.82 12.81 24.53
CA LEU A 150 -11.55 11.63 25.39
C LEU A 150 -11.92 10.27 24.75
N SER A 151 -12.45 10.27 23.53
CA SER A 151 -12.82 9.05 22.82
C SER A 151 -12.63 9.26 21.32
N ALA A 152 -11.55 8.70 20.78
CA ALA A 152 -11.20 8.78 19.36
C ALA A 152 -12.31 8.17 18.48
N PRO A 153 -12.89 8.93 17.52
CA PRO A 153 -13.63 8.32 16.43
C PRO A 153 -12.62 7.58 15.53
N ARG A 154 -12.72 6.26 15.48
CA ARG A 154 -11.75 5.34 14.85
C ARG A 154 -11.68 5.39 13.31
N THR A 155 -12.30 6.35 12.64
CA THR A 155 -12.30 6.40 11.16
C THR A 155 -12.47 7.82 10.65
N GLY A 156 -11.43 8.37 10.01
CA GLY A 156 -11.52 9.58 9.17
C GLY A 156 -10.61 10.69 9.65
N GLY A 157 -9.33 10.60 9.30
CA GLY A 157 -8.35 11.66 9.54
C GLY A 157 -8.45 12.76 8.52
N GLY A 158 -8.35 13.98 9.03
CA GLY A 158 -8.26 15.19 8.24
C GLY A 158 -6.83 15.40 7.77
N ILE A 159 -6.71 16.04 6.61
CA ILE A 159 -5.48 16.52 6.00
C ILE A 159 -4.59 17.21 7.06
N GLY A 160 -3.38 16.70 7.28
CA GLY A 160 -2.35 17.37 8.11
C GLY A 160 -1.83 16.57 9.32
N CYS A 161 -2.27 15.33 9.54
CA CYS A 161 -1.73 14.49 10.61
C CYS A 161 -0.39 13.84 10.20
N PRO A 162 0.68 13.89 11.03
CA PRO A 162 1.94 13.18 10.78
C PRO A 162 1.77 11.66 10.64
N GLU A 163 0.65 11.12 11.12
CA GLU A 163 0.30 9.69 11.04
C GLU A 163 -0.39 9.30 9.72
N GLU A 164 -0.61 10.26 8.84
CA GLU A 164 -0.99 10.05 7.43
C GLU A 164 0.23 10.13 6.50
N ASP A 165 1.43 9.94 7.06
CA ASP A 165 2.69 9.95 6.32
C ASP A 165 2.97 8.64 5.60
N LEU A 166 3.51 8.76 4.38
CA LEU A 166 3.98 7.60 3.64
C LEU A 166 5.13 7.02 4.44
N ILE A 167 4.97 5.78 4.90
CA ILE A 167 6.01 5.07 5.65
C ILE A 167 6.54 3.84 4.90
N GLU A 168 5.88 3.45 3.81
CA GLU A 168 6.31 2.28 3.06
C GLU A 168 5.90 2.42 1.60
N LEU A 169 6.83 2.18 0.68
CA LEU A 169 6.60 2.23 -0.75
C LEU A 169 7.01 0.89 -1.39
N CYS A 170 6.04 0.17 -1.93
CA CYS A 170 6.23 -1.08 -2.67
C CYS A 170 5.88 -0.87 -4.14
N LEU A 171 6.80 -1.22 -5.05
CA LEU A 171 6.48 -1.37 -6.47
C LEU A 171 6.97 -2.70 -7.03
N VAL A 172 6.20 -3.24 -7.97
CA VAL A 172 6.61 -4.35 -8.82
C VAL A 172 6.48 -3.89 -10.26
N ALA A 173 7.60 -3.92 -10.98
CA ALA A 173 7.66 -3.64 -12.39
C ALA A 173 7.26 -4.89 -13.18
N MET A 174 6.38 -4.73 -14.18
CA MET A 174 5.85 -5.84 -14.97
C MET A 174 5.87 -5.51 -16.46
N ASP A 175 6.27 -6.51 -17.26
CA ASP A 175 6.10 -6.51 -18.70
C ASP A 175 4.71 -7.03 -19.02
N TRP A 176 3.94 -6.24 -19.77
CA TRP A 176 2.54 -6.54 -20.01
C TRP A 176 2.29 -7.48 -21.19
N GLU A 177 3.28 -7.62 -22.09
CA GLU A 177 3.19 -8.52 -23.24
C GLU A 177 3.45 -9.97 -22.80
N ASP A 178 4.48 -10.19 -21.98
CA ASP A 178 4.77 -11.49 -21.38
C ASP A 178 3.93 -11.78 -20.12
N ALA A 179 3.18 -10.79 -19.63
CA ALA A 179 2.48 -10.84 -18.35
C ALA A 179 3.39 -11.30 -17.19
N ALA A 180 4.64 -10.81 -17.19
CA ALA A 180 5.70 -11.27 -16.32
C ALA A 180 6.20 -10.16 -15.40
N GLU A 181 6.62 -10.55 -14.19
CA GLU A 181 7.37 -9.68 -13.31
C GLU A 181 8.76 -9.41 -13.91
N VAL A 182 9.23 -8.16 -13.83
CA VAL A 182 10.56 -7.75 -14.28
C VAL A 182 11.47 -7.46 -13.09
N SER A 183 10.99 -6.68 -12.13
CA SER A 183 11.79 -6.25 -10.99
C SER A 183 10.92 -5.80 -9.83
N ARG A 184 11.55 -5.57 -8.68
CA ARG A 184 10.92 -5.16 -7.43
C ARG A 184 11.62 -3.93 -6.86
N PHE A 185 10.84 -3.03 -6.29
CA PHE A 185 11.30 -1.88 -5.54
C PHE A 185 10.59 -1.83 -4.19
N HIS A 186 11.35 -1.63 -3.12
CA HIS A 186 10.81 -1.53 -1.78
C HIS A 186 11.65 -0.59 -0.93
N ARG A 187 11.02 0.37 -0.27
CA ARG A 187 11.64 1.20 0.76
C ARG A 187 10.66 1.47 1.91
N PHE A 188 11.18 1.37 3.13
CA PHE A 188 10.59 2.04 4.27
C PHE A 188 10.93 3.52 4.20
N VAL A 189 9.97 4.37 4.55
CA VAL A 189 10.06 5.82 4.43
C VAL A 189 9.96 6.41 5.83
N ARG A 190 10.92 7.24 6.22
CA ARG A 190 10.90 7.95 7.48
C ARG A 190 10.17 9.29 7.32
N PRO A 191 9.07 9.53 8.06
CA PRO A 191 8.39 10.83 8.06
C PRO A 191 9.32 11.96 8.53
N ASN A 192 9.45 13.03 7.74
CA ASN A 192 10.30 14.17 8.11
C ASN A 192 9.87 14.84 9.43
N ALA A 193 8.57 14.82 9.74
CA ALA A 193 8.04 15.37 10.97
C ALA A 193 8.60 14.66 12.22
N TRP A 194 8.97 13.38 12.10
CA TRP A 194 9.53 12.63 13.22
C TRP A 194 10.91 13.14 13.63
N ASP A 195 11.73 13.60 12.68
CA ASP A 195 13.03 14.17 13.01
C ASP A 195 12.91 15.54 13.68
N GLN A 196 11.91 16.32 13.27
CA GLN A 196 11.61 17.61 13.90
C GLN A 196 11.06 17.45 15.31
N GLN A 197 10.37 16.34 15.59
CA GLN A 197 9.69 16.07 16.87
C GLN A 197 10.41 15.02 17.73
N ASP A 198 11.60 14.54 17.34
CA ASP A 198 12.27 13.40 17.99
C ASP A 198 12.45 13.60 19.49
N ALA A 199 12.90 14.79 19.91
CA ALA A 199 13.09 15.11 21.33
C ALA A 199 11.79 15.15 22.12
N GLU A 200 10.67 15.54 21.52
CA GLU A 200 9.34 15.55 22.16
C GLU A 200 8.77 14.14 22.24
N MET A 201 8.86 13.37 21.15
CA MET A 201 8.41 11.98 21.10
C MET A 201 9.17 11.12 22.12
N ARG A 202 10.50 11.25 22.24
CA ARG A 202 11.30 10.49 23.21
C ARG A 202 11.00 10.84 24.67
N LYS A 203 10.43 12.02 24.94
CA LYS A 203 9.91 12.37 26.27
C LYS A 203 8.53 11.76 26.54
N ALA A 204 7.73 11.60 25.49
CA ALA A 204 6.34 11.12 25.58
C ALA A 204 6.22 9.58 25.53
N HIS A 205 7.20 8.89 24.96
CA HIS A 205 7.16 7.45 24.70
C HIS A 205 8.36 6.72 25.30
N GLN A 206 8.19 5.42 25.53
CA GLN A 206 9.24 4.55 26.08
C GLN A 206 10.34 4.29 25.04
N ALA A 207 11.52 3.84 25.49
CA ALA A 207 12.67 3.62 24.60
C ALA A 207 12.39 2.53 23.55
N GLU A 208 11.60 1.52 23.93
CA GLU A 208 11.18 0.37 23.14
C GLU A 208 10.25 0.75 21.97
N CYS A 209 9.69 1.97 21.99
CA CYS A 209 8.93 2.53 20.87
C CYS A 209 9.84 2.93 19.69
N PHE A 210 11.15 3.08 19.90
CA PHE A 210 12.09 3.60 18.90
C PHE A 210 13.01 2.50 18.40
N ALA A 211 13.10 2.36 17.08
CA ALA A 211 14.13 1.49 16.50
C ALA A 211 15.48 2.21 16.53
N GLU A 212 16.52 1.55 17.03
CA GLU A 212 17.86 2.14 17.12
C GLU A 212 18.49 2.39 15.74
N LYS A 213 18.29 1.45 14.80
CA LYS A 213 18.83 1.48 13.43
C LYS A 213 17.73 1.11 12.44
N PRO A 214 16.73 1.98 12.21
CA PRO A 214 15.65 1.67 11.30
C PRO A 214 16.19 1.56 9.87
N PRO A 215 15.68 0.60 9.05
CA PRO A 215 16.03 0.49 7.63
C PRO A 215 15.42 1.60 6.76
N ALA A 216 14.61 2.51 7.33
CA ALA A 216 13.93 3.55 6.59
C ALA A 216 14.85 4.70 6.14
N LEU A 217 14.50 5.24 4.97
CA LEU A 217 15.19 6.38 4.35
C LEU A 217 14.27 7.60 4.35
N HIS A 218 14.84 8.79 4.19
CA HIS A 218 14.01 9.97 3.89
C HIS A 218 13.35 9.82 2.51
N PHE A 219 12.19 10.45 2.34
CA PHE A 219 11.44 10.33 1.08
C PHE A 219 12.24 10.83 -0.15
N THR A 220 13.12 11.81 0.01
CA THR A 220 14.04 12.28 -1.04
C THR A 220 14.99 11.20 -1.52
N ASP A 221 15.55 10.43 -0.59
CA ASP A 221 16.49 9.34 -0.91
C ASP A 221 15.74 8.17 -1.56
N VAL A 222 14.50 7.92 -1.13
CA VAL A 222 13.62 6.93 -1.78
C VAL A 222 13.30 7.33 -3.21
N LEU A 223 13.07 8.61 -3.49
CA LEU A 223 12.86 9.10 -4.86
C LEU A 223 14.14 9.03 -5.69
N ALA A 224 15.30 9.33 -5.12
CA ALA A 224 16.59 9.16 -5.80
C ALA A 224 16.82 7.69 -6.18
N ASP A 225 16.60 6.76 -5.24
CA ASP A 225 16.67 5.32 -5.50
C ASP A 225 15.68 4.89 -6.61
N LEU A 226 14.49 5.47 -6.64
CA LEU A 226 13.48 5.19 -7.67
C LEU A 226 13.93 5.70 -9.05
N LEU A 227 14.52 6.89 -9.10
CA LEU A 227 15.07 7.51 -10.31
C LEU A 227 16.29 6.75 -10.85
N ASP A 228 17.06 6.10 -9.99
CA ASP A 228 18.14 5.21 -10.43
C ASP A 228 17.60 3.85 -10.90
N TRP A 229 16.52 3.37 -10.29
CA TRP A 229 15.94 2.06 -10.59
C TRP A 229 15.23 2.03 -11.95
N LEU A 230 14.38 3.01 -12.25
CA LEU A 230 13.51 2.99 -13.44
C LEU A 230 14.26 3.02 -14.79
N PRO A 231 15.22 3.93 -15.05
CA PRO A 231 15.91 4.00 -16.34
C PRO A 231 16.68 2.71 -16.65
N ARG A 232 17.25 2.07 -15.62
CA ARG A 232 17.92 0.76 -15.76
C ARG A 232 16.96 -0.35 -16.22
N LEU A 233 15.71 -0.36 -15.76
CA LEU A 233 14.72 -1.33 -16.21
C LEU A 233 14.30 -1.09 -17.66
N VAL A 234 14.13 0.17 -18.04
CA VAL A 234 13.67 0.57 -19.37
C VAL A 234 14.81 0.53 -20.41
N GLY A 235 16.06 0.49 -19.95
CA GLY A 235 17.26 0.43 -20.78
C GLY A 235 17.61 1.76 -21.45
N VAL A 236 17.31 2.88 -20.78
CA VAL A 236 17.54 4.25 -21.28
C VAL A 236 18.21 5.09 -20.18
N SER A 237 18.78 6.24 -20.54
CA SER A 237 19.22 7.21 -19.55
C SER A 237 18.02 7.93 -18.91
N LEU A 238 18.24 8.57 -17.76
CA LEU A 238 17.18 9.33 -17.08
C LEU A 238 16.63 10.47 -17.97
N ASP A 239 17.50 11.13 -18.72
CA ASP A 239 17.16 12.25 -19.63
C ASP A 239 16.34 11.80 -20.86
N GLU A 240 16.46 10.53 -21.25
CA GLU A 240 15.73 9.94 -22.37
C GLU A 240 14.37 9.36 -21.96
N MET A 241 14.13 9.23 -20.66
CA MET A 241 12.94 8.61 -20.13
C MET A 241 11.75 9.58 -20.27
N ARG A 242 10.59 9.05 -20.68
CA ARG A 242 9.36 9.84 -20.87
C ARG A 242 8.25 9.36 -19.94
N PRO A 243 7.30 10.22 -19.54
CA PRO A 243 6.15 9.81 -18.73
C PRO A 243 5.37 8.65 -19.36
N GLU A 244 5.29 8.58 -20.69
CA GLU A 244 4.59 7.53 -21.44
C GLU A 244 5.29 6.18 -21.38
N ASP A 245 6.57 6.13 -21.01
CA ASP A 245 7.30 4.89 -20.85
C ASP A 245 6.86 4.12 -19.59
N LEU A 246 6.12 4.77 -18.68
CA LEU A 246 5.66 4.21 -17.42
C LEU A 246 4.13 4.25 -17.29
N LEU A 247 3.56 3.30 -16.55
CA LEU A 247 2.16 3.35 -16.14
C LEU A 247 2.01 2.77 -14.72
N PHE A 248 1.74 3.65 -13.76
CA PHE A 248 1.41 3.23 -12.40
C PHE A 248 0.06 2.52 -12.35
N ILE A 249 0.00 1.40 -11.64
CA ILE A 249 -1.21 0.63 -11.38
C ILE A 249 -1.44 0.57 -9.88
N SER A 250 -2.50 1.23 -9.42
CA SER A 250 -2.85 1.29 -8.01
C SER A 250 -4.21 0.63 -7.75
N PRO A 251 -4.44 0.09 -6.53
CA PRO A 251 -5.75 -0.41 -6.13
C PRO A 251 -6.86 0.65 -6.23
N ARG A 252 -6.50 1.91 -5.94
CA ARG A 252 -7.36 3.08 -5.89
C ARG A 252 -6.62 4.30 -6.44
N ASP A 253 -7.33 5.38 -6.71
CA ASP A 253 -6.69 6.62 -7.16
C ASP A 253 -5.85 7.30 -6.07
N TRP A 254 -6.14 7.04 -4.79
CA TRP A 254 -5.61 7.79 -3.65
C TRP A 254 -4.07 7.86 -3.63
N GLU A 255 -3.40 6.73 -3.88
CA GLU A 255 -1.95 6.63 -3.75
C GLU A 255 -1.23 7.58 -4.72
N VAL A 256 -1.64 7.61 -6.00
CA VAL A 256 -1.03 8.44 -7.05
C VAL A 256 -1.64 9.85 -7.11
N GLN A 257 -2.95 9.97 -6.89
CA GLN A 257 -3.65 11.25 -6.97
C GLN A 257 -3.27 12.17 -5.81
N CYS A 258 -3.17 11.62 -4.59
CA CYS A 258 -3.13 12.42 -3.37
C CYS A 258 -1.89 12.13 -2.52
N LEU A 259 -1.60 10.87 -2.20
CA LEU A 259 -0.58 10.52 -1.22
C LEU A 259 0.82 10.93 -1.69
N LEU A 260 1.26 10.42 -2.85
CA LEU A 260 2.61 10.70 -3.36
C LEU A 260 2.87 12.18 -3.67
N PRO A 261 1.97 12.90 -4.39
CA PRO A 261 2.09 14.35 -4.57
C PRO A 261 2.21 15.14 -3.27
N ARG A 262 1.39 14.80 -2.26
CA ARG A 262 1.44 15.47 -0.96
C ARG A 262 2.81 15.28 -0.29
N ARG A 263 3.41 14.09 -0.43
CA ARG A 263 4.73 13.80 0.13
C ARG A 263 5.84 14.57 -0.58
N CYS A 264 5.76 14.67 -1.91
CA CYS A 264 6.64 15.54 -2.68
C CYS A 264 6.53 17.00 -2.21
N ALA A 265 5.31 17.53 -2.06
CA ALA A 265 5.10 18.88 -1.58
C ALA A 265 5.58 19.10 -0.13
N ALA A 266 5.34 18.15 0.77
CA ALA A 266 5.75 18.23 2.17
C ALA A 266 7.28 18.20 2.36
N SER A 267 8.00 17.50 1.48
CA SER A 267 9.47 17.52 1.49
C SER A 267 10.06 18.87 1.08
N GLY A 268 9.30 19.68 0.31
CA GLY A 268 9.76 20.95 -0.24
C GLY A 268 10.91 20.84 -1.24
N SER A 269 11.38 19.63 -1.52
CA SER A 269 12.62 19.34 -2.26
C SER A 269 12.37 18.65 -3.60
N VAL A 270 11.13 18.32 -3.93
CA VAL A 270 10.76 17.69 -5.20
C VAL A 270 10.00 18.72 -6.02
N ASP A 271 10.60 19.18 -7.11
CA ASP A 271 9.96 20.16 -8.00
C ASP A 271 8.68 19.60 -8.66
N TYR A 272 7.88 20.49 -9.23
CA TYR A 272 6.62 20.10 -9.87
C TYR A 272 6.83 19.34 -11.19
N GLU A 273 7.93 19.56 -11.90
CA GLU A 273 8.20 18.90 -13.18
C GLU A 273 8.44 17.40 -12.97
N LEU A 274 9.19 17.04 -11.92
CA LEU A 274 9.43 15.67 -11.51
C LEU A 274 8.16 15.00 -10.96
N GLN A 275 7.32 15.74 -10.24
CA GLN A 275 6.01 15.24 -9.82
C GLN A 275 5.09 14.97 -11.01
N ASP A 276 5.09 15.89 -11.98
CA ASP A 276 4.34 15.78 -13.22
C ASP A 276 4.78 14.57 -14.04
N PHE A 277 6.09 14.32 -14.08
CA PHE A 277 6.68 13.17 -14.73
C PHE A 277 6.10 11.84 -14.22
N PHE A 278 6.00 11.67 -12.89
CA PHE A 278 5.52 10.42 -12.31
C PHE A 278 4.00 10.31 -12.18
N PHE A 279 3.35 11.40 -11.79
CA PHE A 279 2.00 11.31 -11.20
C PHE A 279 0.91 11.94 -12.07
N ASN A 280 1.17 12.23 -13.35
CA ASN A 280 0.15 12.77 -14.25
C ASN A 280 -0.69 11.70 -14.95
N ARG A 281 -0.31 10.42 -14.88
CA ARG A 281 -1.00 9.35 -15.57
C ARG A 281 -0.93 8.05 -14.78
N TRP A 282 -2.09 7.43 -14.53
CA TRP A 282 -2.14 6.15 -13.80
C TRP A 282 -3.36 5.31 -14.17
N CYS A 283 -3.38 4.11 -13.62
CA CYS A 283 -4.37 3.09 -13.82
C CYS A 283 -4.93 2.66 -12.46
N CYS A 284 -6.24 2.85 -12.26
CA CYS A 284 -6.96 2.43 -11.08
C CYS A 284 -7.58 1.05 -11.33
N LEU A 285 -7.19 0.04 -10.56
CA LEU A 285 -7.66 -1.34 -10.75
C LEU A 285 -9.19 -1.46 -10.69
N LYS A 286 -9.85 -0.66 -9.86
CA LYS A 286 -11.31 -0.63 -9.80
C LYS A 286 -11.93 -0.27 -11.15
N ASP A 287 -11.39 0.74 -11.82
CA ASP A 287 -11.91 1.20 -13.12
C ASP A 287 -11.54 0.23 -14.24
N VAL A 288 -10.34 -0.36 -14.17
CA VAL A 288 -9.94 -1.46 -15.07
C VAL A 288 -10.92 -2.62 -14.99
N PHE A 289 -11.27 -3.09 -13.78
CA PHE A 289 -12.25 -4.17 -13.61
C PHE A 289 -13.60 -3.80 -14.20
N ARG A 290 -14.05 -2.57 -13.92
CA ARG A 290 -15.33 -2.08 -14.39
C ARG A 290 -15.40 -2.08 -15.91
N GLU A 291 -14.38 -1.55 -16.55
CA GLU A 291 -14.29 -1.49 -18.00
C GLU A 291 -14.09 -2.88 -18.63
N HIS A 292 -13.11 -3.64 -18.15
CA HIS A 292 -12.71 -4.92 -18.74
C HIS A 292 -13.80 -5.98 -18.68
N PHE A 293 -14.59 -6.00 -17.59
CA PHE A 293 -15.71 -6.94 -17.42
C PHE A 293 -17.07 -6.29 -17.69
N ALA A 294 -17.11 -5.07 -18.23
CA ALA A 294 -18.34 -4.31 -18.50
C ALA A 294 -19.31 -4.25 -17.32
N LEU A 295 -18.78 -4.09 -16.10
CA LEU A 295 -19.58 -4.07 -14.88
C LEU A 295 -20.21 -2.68 -14.67
N PRO A 296 -21.44 -2.60 -14.12
CA PRO A 296 -21.95 -1.34 -13.59
C PRO A 296 -21.12 -0.91 -12.38
N ASN A 297 -21.11 0.40 -12.11
CA ASN A 297 -20.28 1.00 -11.06
C ASN A 297 -20.61 0.49 -9.64
N GLU A 298 -21.84 0.05 -9.42
CA GLU A 298 -22.33 -0.49 -8.16
C GLU A 298 -21.82 -1.91 -7.93
N ALA A 299 -21.66 -2.70 -9.00
CA ALA A 299 -21.22 -4.09 -8.96
C ALA A 299 -19.69 -4.25 -9.05
N ALA A 300 -18.98 -3.24 -9.55
CA ALA A 300 -17.53 -3.30 -9.67
C ALA A 300 -16.87 -3.52 -8.29
N PRO A 301 -16.00 -4.53 -8.12
CA PRO A 301 -15.33 -4.78 -6.85
C PRO A 301 -14.43 -3.60 -6.48
N THR A 302 -14.56 -3.10 -5.26
CA THR A 302 -13.81 -1.92 -4.77
C THR A 302 -12.57 -2.27 -3.96
N GLY A 303 -12.43 -3.52 -3.52
CA GLY A 303 -11.31 -3.98 -2.71
C GLY A 303 -10.56 -5.13 -3.38
N LEU A 304 -9.25 -5.18 -3.18
CA LEU A 304 -8.37 -6.19 -3.77
C LEU A 304 -8.81 -7.63 -3.45
N GLY A 305 -9.27 -7.90 -2.23
CA GLY A 305 -9.77 -9.23 -1.86
C GLY A 305 -11.03 -9.64 -2.64
N ALA A 306 -11.91 -8.69 -2.98
CA ALA A 306 -13.07 -8.96 -3.81
C ALA A 306 -12.68 -9.17 -5.27
N MET A 307 -11.74 -8.37 -5.79
CA MET A 307 -11.14 -8.54 -7.13
C MET A 307 -10.49 -9.92 -7.27
N ALA A 308 -9.67 -10.32 -6.29
CA ALA A 308 -9.01 -11.61 -6.28
C ALA A 308 -10.01 -12.78 -6.28
N ARG A 309 -11.04 -12.72 -5.44
CA ARG A 309 -12.12 -13.73 -5.45
C ARG A 309 -12.87 -13.77 -6.78
N TYR A 310 -13.18 -12.62 -7.38
CA TYR A 310 -13.83 -12.53 -8.69
C TYR A 310 -13.00 -13.22 -9.77
N LEU A 311 -11.68 -13.10 -9.69
CA LEU A 311 -10.74 -13.76 -10.60
C LEU A 311 -10.43 -15.22 -10.24
N GLY A 312 -11.02 -15.77 -9.18
CA GLY A 312 -10.74 -17.14 -8.72
C GLY A 312 -9.33 -17.31 -8.11
N LEU A 313 -8.70 -16.23 -7.66
CA LEU A 313 -7.37 -16.27 -7.07
C LEU A 313 -7.45 -16.73 -5.60
N PRO A 314 -6.60 -17.67 -5.16
CA PRO A 314 -6.58 -18.11 -3.77
C PRO A 314 -6.15 -16.97 -2.83
N PRO A 315 -6.53 -17.02 -1.53
CA PRO A 315 -5.99 -16.08 -0.55
C PRO A 315 -4.45 -16.14 -0.57
N GLY A 316 -3.81 -14.99 -0.37
CA GLY A 316 -2.35 -14.94 -0.27
C GLY A 316 -1.87 -15.46 1.08
N ASP A 317 -0.68 -16.06 1.09
CA ASP A 317 0.03 -16.38 2.32
C ASP A 317 0.47 -15.09 3.01
N LYS A 318 0.11 -14.92 4.28
CA LYS A 318 0.36 -13.70 5.08
C LYS A 318 1.56 -13.80 6.00
N ILE A 319 2.43 -14.80 5.81
CA ILE A 319 3.44 -15.13 6.80
C ILE A 319 4.62 -14.15 6.70
N ARG A 320 4.91 -13.47 7.83
CA ARG A 320 6.10 -12.64 8.07
C ARG A 320 6.34 -11.52 7.04
N ARG A 321 5.32 -10.73 6.73
CA ARG A 321 5.46 -9.53 5.88
C ARG A 321 4.75 -8.34 6.51
N THR A 322 5.06 -7.17 5.99
CA THR A 322 4.27 -5.97 6.24
C THR A 322 2.97 -6.04 5.44
N LYS A 323 1.96 -5.29 5.88
CA LYS A 323 0.69 -5.17 5.17
C LYS A 323 0.87 -4.63 3.75
N CYS A 324 1.79 -3.70 3.53
CA CYS A 324 2.04 -3.11 2.22
C CYS A 324 2.59 -4.14 1.21
N LEU A 325 3.53 -4.99 1.64
CA LEU A 325 4.08 -6.07 0.82
C LEU A 325 3.01 -7.11 0.45
N ASP A 326 2.11 -7.45 1.39
CA ASP A 326 1.01 -8.37 1.15
C ASP A 326 -0.04 -7.79 0.18
N GLU A 327 -0.41 -6.52 0.38
CA GLU A 327 -1.30 -5.80 -0.53
C GLU A 327 -0.70 -5.73 -1.93
N ASN A 328 0.58 -5.38 -2.05
CA ASN A 328 1.27 -5.30 -3.33
C ASN A 328 1.33 -6.66 -4.04
N ALA A 329 1.64 -7.74 -3.31
CA ALA A 329 1.61 -9.08 -3.88
C ALA A 329 0.21 -9.44 -4.42
N LEU A 330 -0.86 -8.98 -3.77
CA LEU A 330 -2.22 -9.18 -4.26
C LEU A 330 -2.53 -8.32 -5.49
N VAL A 331 -2.08 -7.07 -5.53
CA VAL A 331 -2.16 -6.19 -6.72
C VAL A 331 -1.52 -6.87 -7.92
N VAL A 332 -0.28 -7.36 -7.77
CA VAL A 332 0.47 -8.02 -8.84
C VAL A 332 -0.27 -9.23 -9.36
N ARG A 333 -0.78 -10.10 -8.48
CA ARG A 333 -1.54 -11.29 -8.88
C ARG A 333 -2.81 -10.94 -9.65
N VAL A 334 -3.52 -9.90 -9.20
CA VAL A 334 -4.72 -9.39 -9.88
C VAL A 334 -4.35 -8.83 -11.27
N VAL A 335 -3.29 -8.03 -11.36
CA VAL A 335 -2.78 -7.48 -12.63
C VAL A 335 -2.39 -8.60 -13.60
N MET A 336 -1.59 -9.56 -13.16
CA MET A 336 -1.16 -10.70 -13.99
C MET A 336 -2.36 -11.47 -14.54
N GLU A 337 -3.38 -11.71 -13.72
CA GLU A 337 -4.56 -12.44 -14.13
C GLU A 337 -5.46 -11.63 -15.09
N LEU A 338 -5.54 -10.30 -14.92
CA LEU A 338 -6.17 -9.42 -15.91
C LEU A 338 -5.45 -9.47 -17.26
N LEU A 339 -4.11 -9.41 -17.26
CA LEU A 339 -3.30 -9.52 -18.49
C LEU A 339 -3.54 -10.86 -19.20
N LYS A 340 -3.55 -11.98 -18.45
CA LYS A 340 -3.88 -13.32 -19.00
C LYS A 340 -5.28 -13.38 -19.62
N LYS A 341 -6.23 -12.60 -19.11
CA LYS A 341 -7.60 -12.48 -19.66
C LYS A 341 -7.70 -11.48 -20.82
N GLY A 342 -6.58 -10.96 -21.31
CA GLY A 342 -6.53 -10.09 -22.48
C GLY A 342 -6.76 -8.61 -22.17
N TRP A 343 -6.60 -8.19 -20.91
CA TRP A 343 -6.57 -6.77 -20.60
C TRP A 343 -5.39 -6.09 -21.30
N LYS A 344 -5.68 -5.01 -22.04
CA LYS A 344 -4.67 -4.14 -22.66
C LYS A 344 -4.45 -2.92 -21.77
N PRO A 345 -3.27 -2.76 -21.15
CA PRO A 345 -3.04 -1.67 -20.22
C PRO A 345 -3.24 -0.31 -20.84
N LYS A 346 -3.97 0.55 -20.12
CA LYS A 346 -4.15 1.96 -20.43
C LYS A 346 -4.44 2.74 -19.16
N ALA A 347 -4.18 4.04 -19.21
CA ALA A 347 -4.51 4.92 -18.11
C ALA A 347 -6.03 5.02 -17.94
N THR A 348 -6.49 5.01 -16.70
CA THR A 348 -7.88 5.27 -16.33
C THR A 348 -8.05 6.66 -15.72
N ALA A 349 -6.95 7.35 -15.40
CA ALA A 349 -6.97 8.71 -14.91
C ALA A 349 -5.69 9.47 -15.30
N TRP A 350 -5.82 10.78 -15.49
CA TRP A 350 -4.72 11.67 -15.83
C TRP A 350 -4.99 13.11 -15.42
N ARG A 351 -3.95 13.94 -15.37
CA ARG A 351 -4.02 15.39 -15.15
C ARG A 351 -2.94 16.10 -15.96
N GLY A 352 -3.15 17.38 -16.25
CA GLY A 352 -2.19 18.19 -17.01
C GLY A 352 -0.94 18.57 -16.23
N ASN A 353 -1.07 18.69 -14.90
CA ASN A 353 0.00 18.84 -13.92
C ASN A 353 -0.51 18.39 -12.55
N VAL A 354 0.39 18.22 -11.59
CA VAL A 354 0.15 17.64 -10.27
C VAL A 354 -0.85 18.46 -9.43
N GLN A 355 -0.89 19.77 -9.66
CA GLN A 355 -1.84 20.71 -9.04
C GLN A 355 -3.18 20.81 -9.78
N GLY A 356 -3.25 20.26 -11.00
CA GLY A 356 -4.39 20.34 -11.88
C GLY A 356 -5.50 19.36 -11.53
N HIS A 357 -6.68 19.60 -12.10
CA HIS A 357 -7.82 18.69 -11.98
C HIS A 357 -7.53 17.34 -12.63
N THR A 358 -7.90 16.27 -11.92
CA THR A 358 -7.84 14.91 -12.46
C THR A 358 -9.03 14.64 -13.37
N THR A 359 -8.75 14.17 -14.57
CA THR A 359 -9.72 13.60 -15.51
C THR A 359 -9.73 12.08 -15.36
N PHE A 360 -10.92 11.50 -15.25
CA PHE A 360 -11.12 10.05 -15.19
C PHE A 360 -11.66 9.55 -16.53
N LEU A 361 -11.20 8.37 -16.94
CA LEU A 361 -11.75 7.64 -18.09
C LEU A 361 -13.23 7.32 -17.88
N LEU A 362 -13.61 7.15 -16.62
CA LEU A 362 -14.81 6.49 -16.17
C LEU A 362 -15.45 7.37 -15.06
N PRO A 363 -16.78 7.63 -15.07
CA PRO A 363 -17.42 8.44 -14.04
C PRO A 363 -17.22 7.86 -12.63
N ARG A 364 -17.01 8.70 -11.62
CA ARG A 364 -16.88 8.22 -10.23
C ARG A 364 -18.23 7.81 -9.67
N ARG A 365 -18.18 7.02 -8.59
CA ARG A 365 -19.39 6.67 -7.84
C ARG A 365 -19.93 7.93 -7.17
N GLY A 366 -21.11 8.37 -7.62
CA GLY A 366 -21.77 9.60 -7.15
C GLY A 366 -21.77 10.74 -8.17
N ASP A 367 -20.98 10.66 -9.24
CA ASP A 367 -20.91 11.72 -10.26
C ASP A 367 -22.12 11.71 -11.21
N LEU A 368 -22.78 10.56 -11.36
CA LEU A 368 -24.00 10.47 -12.16
C LEU A 368 -25.17 11.01 -11.33
N PRO A 369 -25.87 12.06 -11.80
CA PRO A 369 -27.13 12.46 -11.19
C PRO A 369 -28.07 11.26 -11.27
N ALA A 370 -28.57 10.85 -10.11
CA ALA A 370 -29.48 9.71 -9.94
C ALA A 370 -30.75 9.90 -10.77
N ALA A 371 -30.72 9.56 -12.06
CA ALA A 371 -31.91 9.52 -12.89
C ALA A 371 -32.72 8.27 -12.49
N GLY A 372 -33.61 8.43 -11.51
CA GLY A 372 -34.51 7.35 -11.04
C GLY A 372 -33.91 6.38 -10.03
N TYR A 373 -32.86 6.78 -9.29
CA TYR A 373 -32.27 5.93 -8.25
C TYR A 373 -33.19 5.93 -7.01
N ASP A 374 -34.03 4.89 -6.89
CA ASP A 374 -34.87 4.65 -5.71
C ASP A 374 -33.98 4.53 -4.47
N GLU A 375 -34.21 5.45 -3.52
CA GLU A 375 -33.48 5.63 -2.27
C GLU A 375 -33.44 4.35 -1.42
N ASN A 376 -34.33 3.39 -1.70
CA ASN A 376 -34.38 2.08 -1.06
C ASN A 376 -33.27 1.09 -1.48
N SER A 377 -32.52 1.36 -2.56
CA SER A 377 -31.46 0.44 -3.03
C SER A 377 -30.21 0.40 -2.15
N ARG A 378 -30.11 1.26 -1.13
CA ARG A 378 -29.00 1.26 -0.15
C ARG A 378 -29.01 0.07 0.82
N LYS A 379 -30.04 -0.79 0.81
CA LYS A 379 -30.21 -1.86 1.81
C LYS A 379 -29.77 -3.25 1.39
N ARG A 380 -29.33 -3.48 0.14
CA ARG A 380 -28.80 -4.81 -0.22
C ARG A 380 -27.40 -4.99 0.32
N GLY A 381 -27.30 -5.74 1.41
CA GLY A 381 -26.03 -6.06 2.07
C GLY A 381 -25.17 -6.98 1.20
N PHE A 382 -23.84 -6.84 1.31
CA PHE A 382 -22.83 -7.66 0.62
C PHE A 382 -23.06 -9.19 0.74
N TRP A 383 -23.76 -9.65 1.78
CA TRP A 383 -24.11 -11.05 2.01
C TRP A 383 -25.17 -11.59 1.02
N GLU A 384 -26.03 -10.73 0.45
CA GLU A 384 -27.04 -11.14 -0.53
C GLU A 384 -26.43 -11.47 -1.91
N MET A 385 -25.16 -11.12 -2.14
CA MET A 385 -24.42 -11.50 -3.35
C MET A 385 -23.65 -12.83 -3.23
N GLN A 386 -23.75 -13.55 -2.10
CA GLN A 386 -23.03 -14.84 -1.91
C GLN A 386 -23.74 -16.07 -2.50
N GLY A 387 -24.91 -15.92 -3.13
CA GLY A 387 -25.68 -17.03 -3.65
C GLY A 387 -25.68 -17.11 -5.18
N SER A 388 -24.71 -17.81 -5.74
CA SER A 388 -24.58 -18.27 -7.15
C SER A 388 -23.69 -17.41 -8.05
N PRO A 389 -22.74 -18.03 -8.80
CA PRO A 389 -22.08 -17.35 -9.90
C PRO A 389 -23.13 -16.89 -10.92
N PRO A 390 -22.90 -15.76 -11.62
CA PRO A 390 -23.79 -15.38 -12.72
C PRO A 390 -23.87 -16.54 -13.73
N PRO A 391 -25.06 -16.85 -14.28
CA PRO A 391 -25.17 -17.87 -15.30
C PRO A 391 -24.23 -17.51 -16.46
N PRO A 392 -23.57 -18.50 -17.09
CA PRO A 392 -22.78 -18.23 -18.29
C PRO A 392 -23.65 -17.52 -19.33
N PRO A 393 -23.07 -16.63 -20.16
CA PRO A 393 -23.82 -15.96 -21.21
C PRO A 393 -24.54 -17.02 -22.04
N ALA A 394 -25.85 -16.84 -22.21
CA ALA A 394 -26.66 -17.75 -23.01
C ALA A 394 -26.02 -17.88 -24.41
N PRO A 395 -25.89 -19.11 -24.94
CA PRO A 395 -25.37 -19.29 -26.29
C PRO A 395 -26.23 -18.47 -27.25
N GLU A 396 -25.55 -17.68 -28.06
CA GLU A 396 -26.13 -16.82 -29.09
C GLU A 396 -27.10 -17.66 -29.93
N ALA A 397 -28.39 -17.31 -29.87
CA ALA A 397 -29.43 -18.07 -30.54
C ALA A 397 -29.12 -18.12 -32.04
N ALA A 398 -29.05 -19.34 -32.59
CA ALA A 398 -28.83 -19.55 -34.00
C ALA A 398 -29.84 -18.73 -34.83
N PRO A 399 -29.40 -18.01 -35.87
CA PRO A 399 -30.30 -17.25 -36.70
C PRO A 399 -31.34 -18.19 -37.35
N PRO A 400 -32.62 -17.78 -37.43
CA PRO A 400 -33.65 -18.60 -38.03
C PRO A 400 -33.35 -18.88 -39.51
N PRO A 401 -33.78 -20.04 -40.04
CA PRO A 401 -33.50 -20.41 -41.42
C PRO A 401 -34.21 -19.44 -42.39
N ILE A 402 -33.42 -18.81 -43.25
CA ILE A 402 -33.89 -17.93 -44.31
C ILE A 402 -34.52 -18.79 -45.41
N LEU A 403 -35.84 -18.71 -45.57
CA LEU A 403 -36.57 -19.25 -46.71
C LEU A 403 -36.89 -18.14 -47.71
N GLY A 404 -36.28 -18.22 -48.89
CA GLY A 404 -36.85 -17.75 -50.16
C GLY A 404 -36.65 -16.28 -50.56
N PRO A 405 -36.61 -15.98 -51.88
CA PRO A 405 -36.21 -14.68 -52.39
C PRO A 405 -37.40 -13.72 -52.52
N ILE A 406 -37.31 -12.55 -51.91
CA ILE A 406 -38.23 -11.44 -52.19
C ILE A 406 -37.42 -10.28 -52.77
N VAL A 407 -37.80 -9.95 -54.00
CA VAL A 407 -37.35 -8.81 -54.80
C VAL A 407 -37.94 -7.52 -54.22
N GLY A 408 -37.09 -6.51 -54.05
CA GLY A 408 -37.46 -5.09 -54.13
C GLY A 408 -38.16 -4.47 -52.92
N ALA A 409 -37.39 -3.88 -52.00
CA ALA A 409 -37.81 -2.70 -51.24
C ALA A 409 -36.58 -2.00 -50.63
N THR A 410 -36.47 -0.70 -50.87
CA THR A 410 -35.48 0.20 -50.29
C THR A 410 -35.69 0.33 -48.77
N ALA A 411 -34.82 -0.30 -47.98
CA ALA A 411 -34.86 -0.22 -46.53
C ALA A 411 -34.00 0.95 -46.01
N LYS A 412 -34.67 1.84 -45.26
CA LYS A 412 -34.06 2.92 -44.48
C LYS A 412 -33.10 2.36 -43.43
N VAL A 413 -31.94 3.01 -43.33
CA VAL A 413 -30.92 2.81 -42.31
C VAL A 413 -31.53 3.00 -40.92
N ALA A 414 -31.43 1.98 -40.06
CA ALA A 414 -31.82 2.04 -38.66
C ALA A 414 -30.86 2.96 -37.87
N PRO A 415 -31.33 3.71 -36.86
CA PRO A 415 -30.48 4.58 -36.07
C PRO A 415 -29.50 3.77 -35.22
N LYS A 416 -28.22 4.17 -35.24
CA LYS A 416 -27.17 3.67 -34.34
C LYS A 416 -27.57 3.87 -32.87
N PRO A 417 -27.24 2.94 -31.96
CA PRO A 417 -27.42 3.13 -30.52
C PRO A 417 -26.54 4.29 -30.00
N PRO A 418 -26.99 5.06 -28.98
CA PRO A 418 -26.45 6.37 -28.60
C PRO A 418 -25.07 6.37 -27.90
N TRP A 419 -24.32 5.26 -27.93
CA TRP A 419 -23.02 5.14 -27.25
C TRP A 419 -21.83 4.90 -28.18
N GLN A 420 -22.02 4.94 -29.50
CA GLN A 420 -20.88 5.04 -30.42
C GLN A 420 -20.38 6.48 -30.48
N ARG A 421 -19.22 6.72 -29.86
CA ARG A 421 -18.47 7.98 -29.94
C ARG A 421 -18.20 8.31 -31.41
N PRO A 422 -18.37 9.55 -31.87
CA PRO A 422 -17.71 10.02 -33.08
C PRO A 422 -16.21 9.85 -32.88
N GLU A 423 -15.50 9.33 -33.89
CA GLU A 423 -14.05 9.51 -33.98
C GLU A 423 -13.78 11.02 -34.00
N GLN A 424 -13.45 11.57 -32.84
CA GLN A 424 -12.91 12.93 -32.79
C GLN A 424 -11.44 12.83 -33.20
N PRO A 425 -11.02 13.52 -34.27
CA PRO A 425 -9.60 13.74 -34.47
C PRO A 425 -9.07 14.48 -33.25
N MET A 426 -7.96 14.01 -32.69
CA MET A 426 -7.23 14.74 -31.67
C MET A 426 -6.99 16.18 -32.17
N PRO A 427 -7.13 17.21 -31.31
CA PRO A 427 -6.78 18.56 -31.70
C PRO A 427 -5.30 18.57 -32.13
N PRO A 428 -4.93 19.28 -33.22
CA PRO A 428 -3.53 19.50 -33.53
C PRO A 428 -2.92 20.21 -32.33
N TRP A 429 -1.87 19.61 -31.78
CA TRP A 429 -1.05 20.28 -30.79
C TRP A 429 -0.60 21.58 -31.42
N VAL A 430 -0.92 22.70 -30.76
CA VAL A 430 -0.35 23.99 -31.10
C VAL A 430 1.15 23.80 -30.97
N LEU A 431 1.84 23.79 -32.11
CA LEU A 431 3.29 23.92 -32.17
C LEU A 431 3.64 25.12 -31.30
N ALA A 432 4.37 24.87 -30.21
CA ALA A 432 4.98 25.93 -29.42
C ALA A 432 5.74 26.86 -30.39
N PRO A 433 5.66 28.19 -30.19
CA PRO A 433 6.43 29.11 -31.01
C PRO A 433 7.91 28.72 -30.93
N THR A 434 8.53 28.58 -32.10
CA THR A 434 9.96 28.39 -32.26
C THR A 434 10.71 29.40 -31.37
N PRO A 435 11.63 28.96 -30.49
CA PRO A 435 12.44 29.92 -29.75
C PRO A 435 13.21 30.79 -30.74
N ALA A 436 13.17 32.10 -30.53
CA ALA A 436 13.98 33.04 -31.28
C ALA A 436 15.46 32.61 -31.22
N PRO A 437 16.23 32.76 -32.31
CA PRO A 437 17.66 32.46 -32.28
C PRO A 437 18.34 33.30 -31.19
N PRO A 438 19.35 32.74 -30.49
CA PRO A 438 20.04 33.45 -29.44
C PRO A 438 20.62 34.76 -29.98
N SER A 439 20.29 35.86 -29.31
CA SER A 439 20.92 37.15 -29.55
C SER A 439 22.43 37.03 -29.40
N ALA A 440 23.16 37.66 -30.31
CA ALA A 440 24.61 37.63 -30.37
C ALA A 440 25.24 37.95 -29.00
N PRO A 441 26.33 37.24 -28.62
CA PRO A 441 27.03 37.54 -27.38
C PRO A 441 27.61 38.97 -27.42
N PRO A 442 27.65 39.67 -26.26
CA PRO A 442 28.27 40.98 -26.16
C PRO A 442 29.76 40.91 -26.54
N PRO A 443 30.33 41.98 -27.13
CA PRO A 443 31.72 42.00 -27.55
C PRO A 443 32.66 41.85 -26.35
N ALA A 444 33.66 40.98 -26.53
CA ALA A 444 34.71 40.74 -25.55
C ALA A 444 35.53 42.03 -25.29
N PRO A 445 35.88 42.32 -24.02
CA PRO A 445 36.80 43.41 -23.71
C PRO A 445 38.20 43.10 -24.24
N ALA A 446 38.79 44.10 -24.88
CA ALA A 446 40.11 44.07 -25.48
C ALA A 446 41.21 43.75 -24.46
N ALA A 447 42.11 42.84 -24.85
CA ALA A 447 43.33 42.50 -24.12
C ALA A 447 44.33 43.67 -24.12
N ALA A 448 44.93 43.95 -22.97
CA ALA A 448 46.20 44.66 -22.86
C ALA A 448 47.31 43.65 -22.59
N ALA A 449 48.34 43.70 -23.43
CA ALA A 449 49.50 42.83 -23.48
C ALA A 449 50.45 43.02 -22.28
N ALA A 450 51.19 41.96 -21.90
CA ALA A 450 52.65 41.91 -22.05
C ALA A 450 53.29 40.67 -21.37
N ALA A 451 54.28 40.12 -22.08
CA ALA A 451 55.50 39.44 -21.63
C ALA A 451 55.44 38.02 -21.00
N ALA A 452 55.89 37.04 -21.78
CA ALA A 452 56.60 35.84 -21.33
C ALA A 452 58.14 36.13 -21.27
N PRO A 453 59.06 35.18 -20.99
CA PRO A 453 58.95 33.81 -20.44
C PRO A 453 59.99 33.47 -19.33
N ALA A 454 59.82 32.35 -18.62
CA ALA A 454 60.97 31.54 -18.14
C ALA A 454 60.58 30.10 -17.72
N SER A 455 61.22 29.14 -18.40
CA SER A 455 61.70 27.83 -17.94
C SER A 455 60.74 26.77 -17.37
N THR A 456 60.60 25.68 -18.14
CA THR A 456 60.36 24.28 -17.73
C THR A 456 61.36 23.78 -16.66
N PRO A 457 61.00 22.79 -15.83
CA PRO A 457 61.33 21.41 -16.21
C PRO A 457 60.21 20.38 -15.95
N THR A 458 60.12 19.46 -16.91
CA THR A 458 59.44 18.17 -16.89
C THR A 458 59.75 17.34 -15.63
N ALA A 459 58.71 17.03 -14.85
CA ALA A 459 58.76 16.01 -13.80
C ALA A 459 58.15 14.69 -14.31
N ARG A 460 58.93 13.63 -14.14
CA ARG A 460 58.60 12.21 -14.42
C ARG A 460 57.34 11.79 -13.66
N LYS A 461 56.45 11.04 -14.32
CA LYS A 461 55.39 10.26 -13.69
C LYS A 461 56.02 9.22 -12.76
N ALA A 462 55.92 9.45 -11.45
CA ALA A 462 56.11 8.42 -10.43
C ALA A 462 54.82 7.62 -10.28
N ALA A 463 54.94 6.30 -10.15
CA ALA A 463 53.84 5.40 -9.84
C ALA A 463 53.25 5.74 -8.45
N PRO A 464 51.93 5.60 -8.25
CA PRO A 464 51.30 5.89 -6.96
C PRO A 464 51.86 4.95 -5.87
N PRO A 465 52.06 5.45 -4.63
CA PRO A 465 52.54 4.64 -3.53
C PRO A 465 51.50 3.57 -3.17
N LYS A 466 52.02 2.38 -2.88
CA LYS A 466 51.25 1.22 -2.41
C LYS A 466 50.54 1.59 -1.09
N PRO A 467 49.24 1.32 -0.93
CA PRO A 467 48.52 1.65 0.30
C PRO A 467 49.15 0.93 1.49
N ALA A 468 49.28 1.65 2.61
CA ALA A 468 49.75 1.11 3.87
C ALA A 468 48.82 -0.02 4.35
N PRO A 469 49.35 -1.08 4.97
CA PRO A 469 48.52 -2.11 5.59
C PRO A 469 47.64 -1.48 6.69
N PRO A 470 46.41 -1.99 6.88
CA PRO A 470 45.52 -1.50 7.92
C PRO A 470 46.15 -1.71 9.31
N PRO A 471 45.87 -0.81 10.27
CA PRO A 471 46.34 -0.96 11.64
C PRO A 471 45.80 -2.27 12.24
N GLU A 472 46.66 -2.97 12.97
CA GLU A 472 46.26 -4.16 13.73
C GLU A 472 45.12 -3.79 14.71
N PRO A 473 44.08 -4.63 14.82
CA PRO A 473 43.02 -4.40 15.78
C PRO A 473 43.58 -4.47 17.20
N PRO A 474 43.07 -3.64 18.13
CA PRO A 474 43.48 -3.72 19.53
C PRO A 474 43.19 -5.11 20.10
N GLU A 475 44.16 -5.67 20.82
CA GLU A 475 44.00 -6.91 21.57
C GLU A 475 42.74 -6.81 22.42
N THR A 476 41.80 -7.72 22.16
CA THR A 476 40.56 -7.81 22.89
C THR A 476 40.88 -8.44 24.24
N GLU A 477 40.85 -7.64 25.32
CA GLU A 477 40.83 -8.18 26.68
C GLU A 477 39.67 -9.18 26.78
N GLN A 478 40.02 -10.43 27.05
CA GLN A 478 39.04 -11.48 27.31
C GLN A 478 38.27 -11.11 28.58
N PRO A 479 36.93 -11.08 28.56
CA PRO A 479 36.15 -10.87 29.77
C PRO A 479 36.43 -12.03 30.73
N GLU A 480 36.76 -11.69 31.99
CA GLU A 480 36.88 -12.65 33.09
C GLU A 480 35.64 -13.55 33.15
N GLN A 481 35.88 -14.87 33.12
CA GLN A 481 34.82 -15.85 33.29
C GLN A 481 34.22 -15.69 34.70
N PRO A 482 32.89 -15.64 34.84
CA PRO A 482 32.27 -15.64 36.16
C PRO A 482 32.57 -16.99 36.85
N GLU A 483 33.09 -16.91 38.08
CA GLU A 483 33.32 -18.06 38.96
C GLU A 483 32.05 -18.92 39.04
N GLN A 484 32.20 -20.20 38.73
CA GLN A 484 31.15 -21.18 38.93
C GLN A 484 30.93 -21.36 40.44
N PRO A 485 29.67 -21.30 40.93
CA PRO A 485 29.39 -21.57 42.33
C PRO A 485 29.70 -23.04 42.64
N GLU A 486 30.40 -23.26 43.76
CA GLU A 486 30.72 -24.59 44.28
C GLU A 486 29.42 -25.43 44.47
N PRO A 487 29.43 -26.71 44.08
CA PRO A 487 28.30 -27.59 44.30
C PRO A 487 28.11 -27.86 45.80
N ALA A 488 26.86 -27.75 46.25
CA ALA A 488 26.45 -28.07 47.62
C ALA A 488 26.74 -29.55 47.95
N PRO A 489 27.14 -29.87 49.19
CA PRO A 489 27.45 -31.23 49.60
C PRO A 489 26.22 -32.14 49.54
N GLU A 490 26.41 -33.31 48.93
CA GLU A 490 25.41 -34.38 48.87
C GLU A 490 25.06 -34.85 50.28
N VAL A 491 23.76 -34.83 50.59
CA VAL A 491 23.21 -35.41 51.82
C VAL A 491 23.04 -36.91 51.56
N GLU A 492 23.91 -37.72 52.16
CA GLU A 492 23.71 -39.17 52.29
C GLU A 492 22.36 -39.42 52.99
N THR A 493 21.50 -40.18 52.34
CA THR A 493 20.32 -40.78 52.97
C THR A 493 20.66 -42.25 53.19
N ASP A 494 20.80 -42.61 54.47
CA ASP A 494 20.91 -44.01 54.93
C ASP A 494 19.59 -44.75 54.65
N ASP A 495 19.70 -45.92 54.00
CA ASP A 495 18.74 -47.02 54.00
C ASP A 495 19.48 -48.33 54.29
#